data_AF-A0A3M6KFB3-F1
#
_entry.id   AF-A0A3M6KFB3-F1
#
_cell.length_a   1.000
_cell.length_b   1.000
_cell.length_c   1.000
_cell.angle_alpha   90.00
_cell.angle_beta   90.00
_cell.angle_gamma   90.00
#
_symmetry.space_group_name_H-M   'P 1'
#
loop_
_entity.id
_entity.type
_entity.pdbx_description
1 polymer ?
#
loop_
_entity_poly.entity_id
_entity_poly.type
_entity_poly.pdbx_seq_one_letter_code
_entity_poly.pdbx_strand_id
1 'polypeptide(L)' 'DSCPMVGFEYDEMAKIINLPDDYVIVMMIVVGKAAAPAAERGGQLPLDEVVFENKFN' A
#
# COMPACT_ATOMS: atom_id res chain seq x y z
N ASP A 1 11.46 9.26 3.30
CA ASP A 1 10.08 9.11 3.76
C ASP A 1 9.25 8.61 2.60
N SER A 2 8.30 7.73 2.86
CA SER A 2 7.44 7.16 1.81
C SER A 2 6.01 6.96 2.28
N CYS A 3 5.05 7.27 1.41
CA CYS A 3 3.64 7.05 1.67
C CYS A 3 3.05 6.19 0.54
N PRO A 4 2.65 4.94 0.82
CA PRO A 4 1.87 4.16 -0.13
C PRO A 4 0.47 4.77 -0.24
N MET A 5 0.01 4.97 -1.46
CA MET A 5 -1.30 5.56 -1.75
C MET A 5 -2.20 4.54 -2.43
N VAL A 6 -3.45 4.50 -1.96
CA VAL A 6 -4.58 3.80 -2.57
C VAL A 6 -5.67 4.84 -2.83
N GLY A 7 -6.57 4.59 -3.78
CA GLY A 7 -7.71 5.49 -4.06
C GLY A 7 -7.45 6.58 -5.11
N PHE A 8 -6.61 6.30 -6.11
CA PHE A 8 -6.53 7.09 -7.35
C PHE A 8 -7.33 6.40 -8.47
N GLU A 9 -7.61 7.13 -9.55
CA GLU A 9 -8.28 6.57 -10.74
C GLU A 9 -7.28 5.75 -11.57
N TYR A 10 -7.41 4.42 -11.51
CA TYR A 10 -6.47 3.47 -12.12
C TYR A 10 -6.39 3.61 -13.64
N ASP A 11 -7.54 3.76 -14.32
CA ASP A 11 -7.60 3.88 -15.78
C ASP A 11 -6.95 5.17 -16.28
N GLU A 12 -7.20 6.29 -15.58
CA GLU A 12 -6.58 7.57 -15.90
C GLU A 12 -5.07 7.53 -15.66
N MET A 13 -4.64 6.88 -14.58
CA MET A 13 -3.21 6.72 -14.30
C MET A 13 -2.52 5.84 -15.34
N ALA A 14 -3.15 4.73 -15.75
CA ALA A 14 -2.63 3.84 -16.78
C ALA A 14 -2.38 4.57 -18.10
N LYS A 15 -3.28 5.48 -18.51
CA LYS A 15 -3.08 6.33 -19.70
C LYS A 15 -1.86 7.23 -19.57
N ILE A 16 -1.72 7.92 -18.43
CA ILE A 16 -0.62 8.88 -18.19
C ILE A 16 0.75 8.21 -18.28
N ILE A 17 0.89 6.99 -17.73
CA ILE A 17 2.16 6.25 -17.77
C ILE A 17 2.31 5.37 -19.02
N ASN A 18 1.34 5.37 -19.94
CA ASN A 18 1.26 4.49 -21.10
C ASN A 18 1.42 3.01 -20.71
N LEU A 19 0.62 2.58 -19.73
CA LEU A 19 0.63 1.21 -19.25
C LEU A 19 0.13 0.25 -20.35
N PRO A 20 0.86 -0.83 -20.68
CA PRO A 20 0.36 -1.83 -21.61
C PRO A 20 -0.80 -2.64 -21.02
N ASP A 21 -1.65 -3.19 -21.89
CA ASP A 21 -2.92 -3.81 -21.52
C ASP A 21 -2.80 -5.01 -20.56
N ASP A 22 -1.66 -5.71 -20.58
CA ASP A 22 -1.41 -6.91 -19.74
C ASP A 22 -0.77 -6.57 -18.38
N TYR A 23 -0.83 -5.31 -17.95
CA TYR A 23 -0.20 -4.83 -16.71
C TYR A 23 -1.23 -4.18 -15.78
N VAL A 24 -0.99 -4.29 -14.47
CA VAL A 24 -1.84 -3.68 -13.43
C VAL A 24 -1.00 -2.85 -12.47
N ILE A 25 -1.55 -1.71 -12.04
CA ILE A 25 -0.93 -0.85 -11.02
C ILE A 25 -1.26 -1.43 -9.64
N VAL A 26 -0.24 -1.95 -8.95
CA VAL A 26 -0.41 -2.52 -7.61
C VAL A 26 -0.41 -1.45 -6.53
N MET A 27 0.51 -0.49 -6.62
CA MET A 27 0.71 0.51 -5.58
C MET A 27 1.36 1.76 -6.18
N MET A 28 0.93 2.92 -5.72
CA MET A 28 1.62 4.18 -5.96
C MET A 28 2.38 4.57 -4.69
N ILE A 29 3.67 4.89 -4.82
CA ILE A 29 4.51 5.25 -3.68
C ILE A 29 5.08 6.65 -3.91
N VAL A 30 4.77 7.58 -3.02
CA VAL A 30 5.48 8.87 -2.97
C VAL A 30 6.76 8.67 -2.17
N VAL A 31 7.89 9.18 -2.67
CA VAL A 31 9.18 9.14 -1.97
C VAL A 31 9.74 10.56 -1.88
N GLY A 32 10.15 10.98 -0.68
CA GLY A 32 10.67 12.33 -0.47
C GLY A 32 11.27 12.56 0.92
N LYS A 33 11.73 13.80 1.16
CA LYS A 33 12.17 14.25 2.48
C LYS A 33 10.96 14.51 3.36
N ALA A 34 10.98 14.00 4.59
CA ALA A 34 9.90 14.20 5.55
C ALA A 34 9.72 15.68 5.86
N ALA A 35 8.49 16.19 5.72
CA ALA A 35 8.12 17.54 6.17
C ALA A 35 7.73 17.55 7.66
N ALA A 36 7.22 16.42 8.17
CA ALA A 36 6.83 16.20 9.55
C ALA A 36 7.01 14.70 9.89
N PRO A 37 7.02 14.32 11.19
CA PRO A 37 6.98 12.92 11.60
C PRO A 37 5.71 12.21 11.13
N ALA A 38 5.78 10.88 10.99
CA ALA A 38 4.61 10.05 10.67
C ALA A 38 3.56 10.12 11.79
N ALA A 39 2.28 10.08 11.41
CA ALA A 39 1.18 9.97 12.35
C ALA A 39 1.21 8.64 13.12
N GLU A 40 0.61 8.61 14.30
CA GLU A 40 0.44 7.36 15.05
C GLU A 40 -0.38 6.35 14.24
N ARG A 41 0.09 5.10 14.19
CA ARG A 41 -0.63 4.01 13.54
C ARG A 41 -1.69 3.47 14.49
N GLY A 42 -2.77 2.89 13.95
CA GLY A 42 -3.85 2.28 14.72
C GLY A 42 -3.49 1.02 15.52
N GLY A 43 -2.20 0.72 15.70
CA GLY A 43 -1.71 -0.48 16.40
C GLY A 43 -1.61 -1.71 15.50
N GLN A 44 -1.25 -2.84 16.12
CA GLN A 44 -1.23 -4.18 15.52
C GLN A 44 -2.17 -5.08 16.31
N LEU A 45 -2.83 -6.03 15.65
CA LEU A 45 -3.59 -7.08 16.35
C LEU A 45 -2.64 -7.94 17.20
N PRO A 46 -3.12 -8.51 18.32
CA PRO A 46 -2.37 -9.49 19.10
C PRO A 46 -1.88 -10.66 18.23
N LEU A 47 -0.70 -11.19 18.54
CA LEU A 47 -0.04 -12.22 17.72
C LEU A 47 -0.87 -13.50 17.64
N ASP A 48 -1.51 -13.88 18.75
CA ASP A 48 -2.37 -15.04 18.89
C ASP A 48 -3.68 -14.93 18.10
N GLU A 49 -4.04 -13.75 17.60
CA GLU A 49 -5.16 -13.58 16.66
C GLU A 49 -4.77 -13.83 15.20
N VAL A 50 -3.48 -13.72 14.86
CA VAL A 50 -3.01 -13.75 13.46
C VAL A 50 -2.01 -14.88 13.15
N VAL A 51 -1.46 -15.54 14.17
CA VAL A 51 -0.52 -16.67 14.02
C VAL A 51 -1.20 -17.98 14.40
N PHE A 52 -1.09 -18.96 13.51
CA PHE A 52 -1.61 -20.31 13.72
C PHE A 52 -0.50 -21.34 13.52
N GLU A 53 -0.39 -22.30 14.45
CA GLU A 53 0.58 -23.38 14.35
C GLU A 53 -0.07 -24.66 13.80
N ASN A 54 0.50 -25.18 12.71
CA ASN A 54 0.16 -26.48 12.11
C ASN A 54 -1.26 -26.63 11.53
N LYS A 55 -2.10 -25.59 11.58
CA LYS A 55 -3.44 -25.56 10.96
C LYS A 55 -3.94 -24.13 10.74
N PHE A 56 -4.89 -23.95 9.83
CA PHE A 56 -5.76 -22.77 9.78
C PHE A 56 -7.08 -23.10 10.51
N ASN A 57 -7.66 -22.13 11.22
CA ASN A 57 -8.99 -22.27 11.82
C ASN A 57 -10.07 -21.77 10.87
#